data_AF-A0A7H4M260-F1
#
_entry.id   AF-A0A7H4M260-F1
#
_cell.length_a   1.000
_cell.length_b   1.000
_cell.length_c   1.000
_cell.angle_alpha   90.00
_cell.angle_beta   90.00
_cell.angle_gamma   90.00
#
_symmetry.space_group_name_H-M   'P 1'
#
loop_
_entity.id
_entity.type
_entity.pdbx_description
1 polymer ?
#
loop_
_entity_poly.entity_id
_entity_poly.type
_entity_poly.pdbx_seq_one_letter_code
_entity_poly.pdbx_strand_id
1 'polypeptide(L)' 'MPIVDPNGFAALGLFPLQINPHFTNALPEGHKGETREQRIRELLVLRQS' A
#
# COMPACT_ATOMS: atom_id res chain seq x y z
N MET A 1 0.17 1.72 7.47
CA MET A 1 1.45 2.45 7.37
C MET A 1 1.87 2.86 8.77
N PRO A 2 3.17 2.87 9.09
CA PRO A 2 3.64 3.31 10.39
C PRO A 2 3.31 4.80 10.58
N ILE A 3 2.80 5.16 11.76
CA ILE A 3 2.41 6.53 12.12
C ILE A 3 3.62 7.30 12.72
N VAL A 4 4.70 6.58 13.00
CA VAL A 4 6.00 7.07 13.48
C VAL A 4 7.11 6.48 12.60
N ASP A 5 8.31 7.05 12.62
CA ASP A 5 9.46 6.47 11.89
C ASP A 5 9.84 5.11 12.50
N PRO A 6 9.75 4.00 11.74
CA PRO A 6 10.12 2.67 12.22
C PRO A 6 11.63 2.36 12.12
N ASN A 7 12.46 3.29 11.65
CA ASN A 7 13.88 3.05 11.30
C ASN A 7 14.05 2.04 10.13
N GLY A 8 13.13 2.05 9.16
CA GLY A 8 13.14 1.18 7.98
C GLY A 8 11.85 0.37 7.79
N PHE A 9 11.61 -0.10 6.57
CA PHE A 9 10.36 -0.82 6.22
C PHE A 9 10.49 -2.34 6.12
N ALA A 10 11.67 -2.90 6.44
CA ALA A 10 11.84 -4.34 6.55
C ALA A 10 10.98 -4.88 7.71
N ALA A 11 10.36 -6.04 7.49
CA ALA A 11 9.52 -6.73 8.47
C ALA A 11 10.04 -8.16 8.69
N LEU A 12 9.21 -9.05 9.26
CA LEU A 12 9.62 -10.41 9.65
C LEU A 12 10.03 -11.35 8.50
N GLY A 13 9.68 -11.03 7.24
CA GLY A 13 10.04 -11.86 6.09
C GLY A 13 9.39 -13.25 6.03
N LEU A 14 8.34 -13.50 6.82
CA LEU A 14 7.70 -14.83 6.94
C LEU A 14 6.77 -15.20 5.79
N PHE A 15 6.26 -14.21 5.04
CA PHE A 15 5.37 -14.41 3.90
C PHE A 15 5.94 -13.68 2.67
N PRO A 16 6.05 -14.34 1.51
CA PRO A 16 6.81 -13.80 0.37
C PRO A 16 6.08 -12.72 -0.41
N LEU A 17 4.76 -12.58 -0.24
CA LEU A 17 3.95 -11.58 -0.92
C LEU A 17 3.53 -10.46 0.03
N GLN A 18 3.18 -9.31 -0.53
CA GLN A 18 2.79 -8.13 0.25
C GLN A 18 1.28 -8.09 0.45
N ILE A 19 0.85 -7.97 1.71
CA ILE A 19 -0.55 -7.93 2.07
C ILE A 19 -1.02 -6.48 2.14
N ASN A 20 -2.12 -6.15 1.47
CA ASN A 20 -2.84 -4.89 1.67
C ASN A 20 -4.07 -5.15 2.56
N PRO A 21 -3.95 -5.00 3.90
CA PRO A 21 -5.08 -5.24 4.80
C PRO A 21 -6.16 -4.16 4.62
N HIS A 22 -7.38 -4.46 5.06
CA HIS A 22 -8.55 -3.58 4.89
C HIS A 22 -8.69 -3.10 3.44
N PHE A 23 -8.58 -4.03 2.49
CA PHE A 23 -8.71 -3.71 1.08
C PHE A 23 -10.15 -3.30 0.77
N THR A 24 -10.30 -2.09 0.24
CA THR A 24 -11.50 -1.63 -0.44
C THR A 24 -11.07 -0.63 -1.50
N ASN A 25 -11.65 -0.76 -2.69
CA ASN A 25 -11.44 0.22 -3.76
C ASN A 25 -12.54 1.28 -3.78
N ALA A 26 -13.54 1.16 -2.90
CA ALA A 26 -14.61 2.13 -2.78
C ALA A 26 -14.08 3.45 -2.21
N LEU A 27 -14.57 4.55 -2.77
CA LEU A 27 -14.32 5.90 -2.29
C LEU A 27 -15.66 6.56 -1.94
N PRO A 28 -15.69 7.51 -1.00
CA PRO A 28 -16.85 8.38 -0.81
C PRO A 28 -17.18 9.12 -2.12
N GLU A 29 -18.46 9.37 -2.35
CA GLU A 29 -18.90 10.13 -3.52
C GLU A 29 -18.24 11.53 -3.55
N GLY A 30 -17.75 11.93 -4.72
CA GLY A 30 -17.05 13.21 -4.91
C GLY A 30 -15.61 13.24 -4.37
N HIS A 31 -15.09 12.17 -3.76
CA HIS A 31 -13.70 12.08 -3.36
C HIS A 31 -12.77 12.00 -4.59
N LYS A 32 -11.78 12.89 -4.66
CA LYS A 32 -10.82 12.99 -5.77
C LYS A 32 -9.39 12.53 -5.43
N GLY A 33 -9.20 12.00 -4.22
CA GLY A 33 -7.96 11.29 -3.88
C GLY A 33 -7.85 9.96 -4.61
N GLU A 34 -6.69 9.32 -4.50
CA GLU A 34 -6.43 8.09 -5.21
C GLU A 34 -7.24 6.90 -4.66
N THR A 35 -7.60 5.98 -5.53
CA THR A 35 -8.15 4.69 -5.14
C THR A 35 -7.07 3.82 -4.48
N ARG A 36 -7.51 2.77 -3.77
CA ARG A 36 -6.58 1.80 -3.20
C ARG A 36 -5.74 1.13 -4.29
N GLU A 37 -6.37 0.79 -5.41
CA GLU A 37 -5.69 0.18 -6.55
C GLU A 37 -4.63 1.10 -7.17
N GLN A 38 -4.92 2.40 -7.32
CA GLN A 38 -3.95 3.36 -7.84
C GLN A 38 -2.67 3.38 -6.99
N ARG A 39 -2.79 3.50 -5.67
CA ARG A 39 -1.65 3.45 -4.74
C ARG A 39 -0.87 2.13 -4.80
N ILE A 40 -1.56 1.00 -4.99
CA ILE A 40 -0.90 -0.30 -5.18
C ILE A 40 -0.12 -0.31 -6.49
N ARG A 41 -0.66 0.26 -7.57
CA ARG A 41 0.02 0.35 -8.87
C ARG A 41 1.27 1.22 -8.80
N GLU A 42 1.27 2.31 -8.04
CA GLU A 42 2.48 3.11 -7.79
C GLU A 42 3.61 2.26 -7.18
N LEU A 43 3.30 1.43 -6.18
CA LEU A 43 4.27 0.51 -5.58
C LEU A 43 4.78 -0.52 -6.60
N LEU A 44 3.92 -1.02 -7.48
CA LEU A 44 4.32 -1.96 -8.54
C LEU A 44 5.23 -1.30 -9.59
N VAL A 45 5.06 -0.01 -9.87
CA VAL A 45 5.98 0.73 -10.76
C VAL A 45 7.37 0.81 -10.13
N LEU A 46 7.47 1.11 -8.83
CA LEU A 46 8.74 1.20 -8.13
C LEU A 46 9.44 -0.16 -7.92
N ARG A 47 8.67 -1.26 -7.86
CA ARG A 47 9.20 -2.61 -7.59
C ARG A 47 9.43 -3.46 -8.85
N GLN A 48 9.41 -2.88 -10.04
CA GLN A 48 9.65 -3.57 -11.32
C GLN A 48 11.14 -3.77 -11.67
N SER A 49 12.02 -3.92 -10.67
CA SER A 49 13.46 -4.19 -10.85
C SER A 49 13.78 -5.67 -10.69
#